data_AF-A0A2N1UXB8-F1
#
_entry.id   AF-A0A2N1UXB8-F1
#
_cell.length_a   1.000
_cell.length_b   1.000
_cell.length_c   1.000
_cell.angle_alpha   90.00
_cell.angle_beta   90.00
_cell.angle_gamma   90.00
#
_symmetry.space_group_name_H-M   'P 1'
#
loop_
_entity.id
_entity.type
_entity.pdbx_description
1 polymer ?
#
loop_
_entity_poly.entity_id
_entity_poly.type
_entity_poly.pdbx_seq_one_letter_code
_entity_poly.pdbx_strand_id
1 'polypeptide(L)'
;MSVTSPQRFAKLLQEQSLSLPPRRISTLQMNITRLCNQACQHCHVDASPKRREMMSDEVMEACLEVLKAQPEIQGIDITGGAPELHPG
;
A
#
# COMPACT_ATOMS: atom_id res chain seq x y z
N MET A 1 -5.22 24.05 3.78
CA MET A 1 -6.42 23.52 3.09
C MET A 1 -7.16 22.66 4.10
N SER A 2 -8.36 23.08 4.50
CA SER A 2 -9.16 22.40 5.52
C SER A 2 -9.65 21.06 4.98
N VAL A 3 -9.07 19.96 5.48
CA VAL A 3 -9.57 18.60 5.19
C VAL A 3 -10.98 18.53 5.76
N THR A 4 -11.96 18.37 4.88
CA THR A 4 -13.35 18.54 5.25
C THR A 4 -13.85 17.33 6.03
N SER A 5 -14.56 17.61 7.12
CA SER A 5 -15.17 16.65 8.06
C SER A 5 -15.77 15.42 7.35
N PRO A 6 -15.66 14.20 7.93
CA PRO A 6 -16.33 12.98 7.44
C PRO A 6 -17.82 13.16 7.13
N GLN A 7 -18.47 14.11 7.82
CA GLN A 7 -19.86 14.50 7.61
C GLN A 7 -20.13 15.02 6.19
N ARG A 8 -19.15 15.68 5.55
CA ARG A 8 -19.28 16.20 4.18
C ARG A 8 -19.32 15.09 3.14
N PHE A 9 -18.49 14.06 3.30
CA PHE A 9 -18.45 12.94 2.36
C PHE A 9 -19.75 12.13 2.42
N ALA A 10 -20.19 11.78 3.63
CA ALA A 10 -21.47 11.07 3.82
C ALA A 10 -22.66 11.86 3.26
N LYS A 11 -22.72 13.18 3.50
CA LYS A 11 -23.76 14.05 2.94
C LYS A 11 -23.73 14.06 1.41
N LEU A 12 -22.54 14.15 0.80
CA LEU A 12 -22.40 14.12 -0.65
C LEU A 12 -22.92 12.81 -1.25
N LEU A 13 -22.59 11.66 -0.65
CA LEU A 13 -23.10 10.36 -1.12
C LEU A 13 -24.63 10.30 -1.09
N GLN A 14 -25.23 10.82 -0.01
CA GLN A 14 -26.68 10.90 0.11
C GLN A 14 -27.30 11.82 -0.96
N GLU A 15 -26.76 13.02 -1.15
CA GLU A 15 -27.23 13.99 -2.15
C GLU A 15 -27.11 13.44 -3.59
N GLN A 16 -26.06 12.67 -3.87
CA GLN A 16 -25.83 12.05 -5.17
C GLN A 16 -26.50 10.69 -5.34
N SER A 17 -27.24 10.20 -4.32
CA SER A 17 -27.87 8.87 -4.32
C SER A 17 -26.87 7.73 -4.62
N LEU A 18 -25.64 7.86 -4.12
CA LEU A 18 -24.57 6.88 -4.30
C LEU A 18 -24.40 6.02 -3.04
N SER A 19 -24.30 4.70 -3.22
CA SER A 19 -23.93 3.76 -2.17
C SER A 19 -22.55 3.17 -2.48
N LEU A 20 -21.56 3.56 -1.68
CA LEU A 20 -20.17 3.10 -1.81
C LEU A 20 -19.74 2.36 -0.54
N PRO A 21 -20.26 1.14 -0.29
CA PRO A 21 -19.84 0.36 0.87
C PRO A 21 -18.36 -0.06 0.71
N PRO A 22 -17.62 -0.20 1.81
CA PRO A 22 -16.29 -0.78 1.75
C PRO A 22 -16.37 -2.17 1.12
N ARG A 23 -15.39 -2.48 0.26
CA ARG A 23 -15.23 -3.81 -0.32
C ARG A 23 -14.38 -4.66 0.61
N ARG A 24 -14.34 -5.96 0.34
CA ARG A 24 -13.41 -6.88 1.00
C ARG A 24 -11.96 -6.47 0.75
N ILE A 25 -11.07 -6.77 1.69
CA ILE A 25 -9.63 -6.71 1.49
C ILE A 25 -9.24 -7.98 0.73
N SER A 26 -8.77 -7.84 -0.51
CA SER A 26 -8.38 -8.98 -1.35
C SER A 26 -6.91 -9.00 -1.73
N THR A 27 -6.16 -7.94 -1.41
CA THR A 27 -4.76 -7.79 -1.82
C THR A 27 -3.94 -7.24 -0.65
N LEU A 28 -2.79 -7.86 -0.36
CA LEU A 28 -1.75 -7.32 0.50
C LEU A 28 -0.68 -6.67 -0.38
N GLN A 29 -0.47 -5.36 -0.22
CA GLN A 29 0.62 -4.65 -0.89
C GLN A 29 1.84 -4.60 0.03
N MET A 30 2.98 -5.08 -0.46
CA MET A 30 4.25 -5.16 0.26
C MET A 30 5.28 -4.22 -0.38
N ASN A 31 5.54 -3.07 0.24
CA ASN A 31 6.62 -2.15 -0.15
C ASN A 31 7.98 -2.67 0.36
N ILE A 32 8.59 -3.63 -0.33
CA ILE A 32 9.73 -4.40 0.19
C ILE A 32 11.04 -3.58 0.25
N THR A 33 11.11 -2.47 -0.47
CA THR A 33 12.28 -1.58 -0.43
C THR A 33 11.87 -0.13 -0.67
N ARG A 34 12.72 0.82 -0.26
CA ARG A 34 12.69 2.20 -0.78
C ARG A 34 13.86 2.51 -1.72
N LEU A 35 14.78 1.56 -1.94
CA LEU A 35 15.81 1.68 -2.95
C LEU A 35 15.15 1.69 -4.34
N CYS A 36 15.49 2.68 -5.15
CA CYS A 36 14.99 2.79 -6.52
C CYS A 36 16.11 3.29 -7.43
N ASN A 37 16.07 2.93 -8.72
CA ASN A 37 17.02 3.45 -9.71
C ASN A 37 16.65 4.86 -10.22
N GLN A 38 15.51 5.41 -9.79
CA GLN A 38 15.02 6.75 -10.14
C GLN A 38 14.57 7.53 -8.90
N ALA A 39 14.52 8.86 -9.03
CA ALA A 39 14.01 9.77 -7.99
C ALA A 39 12.83 10.59 -8.55
N CYS A 40 11.66 9.97 -8.63
CA CYS A 40 10.47 10.57 -9.24
C CYS A 40 9.88 11.66 -8.34
N GLN A 41 9.57 12.83 -8.91
CA GLN A 41 9.01 13.98 -8.17
C GLN A 41 7.66 13.72 -7.49
N HIS A 42 6.93 12.70 -7.95
CA HIS A 42 5.62 12.30 -7.44
C HIS A 42 5.65 10.92 -6.77
N CYS A 43 6.83 10.48 -6.28
CA CYS A 43 6.94 9.19 -5.64
C CYS A 43 6.18 9.16 -4.31
N HIS A 44 5.14 8.34 -4.24
CA HIS A 44 4.29 8.25 -3.05
C HIS A 44 5.01 7.74 -1.79
N VAL A 45 6.08 6.94 -1.96
CA VAL A 45 6.92 6.39 -0.88
C VAL A 45 8.28 7.08 -0.74
N ASP A 46 8.52 8.13 -1.52
CA ASP A 46 9.79 8.88 -1.53
C ASP A 46 11.03 7.98 -1.79
N ALA A 47 10.86 6.96 -2.63
CA ALA A 47 11.93 6.06 -3.03
C ALA A 47 12.97 6.78 -3.91
N SER A 48 14.24 6.40 -3.78
CA SER A 48 15.32 6.98 -4.58
C SER A 48 16.60 6.14 -4.56
N PRO A 49 17.60 6.45 -5.42
CA PRO A 49 18.90 5.76 -5.40
C PRO A 49 19.69 5.94 -4.10
N LYS A 50 19.30 6.90 -3.25
CA LYS A 50 19.96 7.17 -1.96
C LYS A 50 19.33 6.42 -0.79
N ARG A 51 18.16 5.82 -0.97
CA ARG A 51 17.45 5.04 0.05
C ARG A 51 18.08 3.67 0.22
N ARG A 52 17.98 3.11 1.42
CA ARG A 52 18.55 1.79 1.77
C ARG A 52 17.58 0.96 2.62
N GLU A 53 16.43 1.50 2.96
CA GLU A 53 15.39 0.82 3.72
C GLU A 53 14.85 -0.35 2.91
N MET A 54 14.87 -1.53 3.52
CA MET A 54 14.49 -2.82 2.95
C MET A 54 13.73 -3.60 4.02
N MET A 55 12.74 -4.38 3.61
CA MET A 55 12.12 -5.35 4.51
C MET A 55 13.15 -6.44 4.85
N SER A 56 13.14 -6.90 6.10
CA SER A 56 13.92 -8.07 6.47
C SER A 56 13.12 -9.35 6.23
N ASP A 57 13.82 -10.49 6.19
CA ASP A 57 13.19 -11.80 6.03
C ASP A 57 12.15 -12.06 7.13
N GLU A 58 12.40 -11.60 8.36
CA GLU A 58 11.46 -11.75 9.47
C GLU A 58 10.15 -10.97 9.24
N VAL A 59 10.24 -9.78 8.63
CA VAL A 59 9.05 -8.98 8.28
C VAL A 59 8.31 -9.62 7.12
N MET A 60 9.03 -10.15 6.12
CA MET A 60 8.42 -10.86 5.00
C MET A 60 7.68 -12.12 5.47
N GLU A 61 8.26 -12.91 6.38
CA GLU A 61 7.56 -14.08 6.95
C GLU A 61 6.33 -13.66 7.75
N ALA A 62 6.39 -12.56 8.51
CA ALA A 62 5.21 -12.04 9.21
C ALA A 62 4.07 -11.66 8.24
N CYS A 63 4.38 -11.11 7.06
CA CYS A 63 3.40 -10.87 6.01
C CYS A 63 2.80 -12.18 5.46
N LEU A 64 3.62 -13.23 5.29
CA LEU A 64 3.14 -14.55 4.88
C LEU A 64 2.22 -15.18 5.92
N GLU A 65 2.49 -15.01 7.21
CA GLU A 65 1.59 -15.46 8.28
C GLU A 65 0.22 -14.76 8.24
N VAL A 66 0.19 -13.45 7.93
CA VAL A 66 -1.06 -12.73 7.71
C VAL A 66 -1.84 -13.32 6.53
N LEU A 67 -1.16 -13.60 5.42
CA LEU A 67 -1.80 -14.20 4.23
C LEU A 67 -2.35 -15.60 4.51
N LYS A 68 -1.61 -16.43 5.28
CA LYS A 68 -2.08 -17.76 5.71
C LYS A 68 -3.31 -17.65 6.60
N ALA A 69 -3.38 -16.64 7.46
CA ALA A 69 -4.49 -16.43 8.39
C ALA A 69 -5.73 -15.79 7.74
N GLN A 70 -5.60 -15.12 6.58
CA GLN A 70 -6.66 -14.36 5.92
C GLN A 70 -6.92 -14.90 4.50
N PRO A 71 -7.71 -15.99 4.35
CA PRO A 71 -7.93 -16.65 3.05
C PRO A 71 -8.67 -15.79 2.00
N GLU A 72 -9.29 -14.68 2.41
CA GLU A 72 -9.90 -13.71 1.51
C GLU A 72 -8.88 -12.83 0.77
N ILE A 73 -7.65 -12.73 1.28
CA ILE A 73 -6.55 -12.02 0.63
C ILE A 73 -5.91 -12.97 -0.38
N GLN A 74 -6.32 -12.83 -1.64
CA GLN A 74 -5.90 -13.72 -2.72
C GLN A 74 -4.79 -13.12 -3.60
N GLY A 75 -4.51 -11.82 -3.43
CA GLY A 75 -3.48 -11.10 -4.16
C GLY A 75 -2.33 -10.66 -3.25
N ILE A 76 -1.11 -10.76 -3.78
CA ILE A 76 0.07 -10.12 -3.21
C ILE A 76 0.59 -9.16 -4.26
N ASP A 77 0.75 -7.90 -3.91
CA ASP A 77 1.37 -6.87 -4.75
C ASP A 77 2.74 -6.52 -4.18
N ILE A 78 3.80 -6.96 -4.86
CA ILE A 78 5.19 -6.73 -4.45
C ILE A 78 5.69 -5.45 -5.12
N THR A 79 6.02 -4.45 -4.30
CA THR A 79 6.30 -3.08 -4.75
C THR A 79 7.27 -2.37 -3.80
N GLY A 80 7.31 -1.03 -3.82
CA GLY A 80 8.18 -0.19 -3.00
C GLY A 80 8.83 0.91 -3.82
N GLY A 81 10.16 1.00 -3.75
CA GLY A 81 10.98 1.63 -4.78
C GLY A 81 10.98 0.76 -6.04
N ALA A 82 12.16 0.29 -6.44
CA ALA A 82 12.30 -0.73 -7.47
C ALA A 82 12.44 -2.10 -6.77
N PRO A 83 11.37 -2.91 -6.66
CA PRO A 83 11.40 -4.17 -5.91
C PRO A 83 12.46 -5.15 -6.42
N GLU A 84 12.81 -5.08 -7.71
CA GLU A 84 13.89 -5.86 -8.33
C GLU A 84 15.30 -5.53 -7.78
N LEU A 85 15.45 -4.45 -7.02
CA LEU A 85 16.70 -4.07 -6.35
C LEU A 85 16.77 -4.57 -4.90
N HIS A 86 15.71 -5.23 -4.39
CA HIS A 86 15.76 -5.92 -3.11
C HIS A 86 16.62 -7.19 -3.25
N PRO A 87 17.50 -7.51 -2.28
CA PRO A 87 18.45 -8.62 -2.42
C PRO A 87 17.86 -10.02 -2.18
N GLY A 88 16.64 -10.14 -1.65
CA GLY A 88 16.01 -11.41 -1.26
C GLY A 88 14.48 -11.40 -1.28
#